data_AF-A0A7X5QZR7-F1
#
_entry.id   AF-A0A7X5QZR7-F1
#
_cell.length_a   1.000
_cell.length_b   1.000
_cell.length_c   1.000
_cell.angle_alpha   90.00
_cell.angle_beta   90.00
_cell.angle_gamma   90.00
#
_symmetry.space_group_name_H-M   'P 1'
#
loop_
_entity.id
_entity.type
_entity.pdbx_description
1 polymer ?
#
loop_
_entity_poly.entity_id
_entity_poly.type
_entity_poly.pdbx_seq_one_letter_code
_entity_poly.pdbx_strand_id
1 'polypeptide(L)'
;MSLGQHLIELRKRLFRAAIAIVLCMVVGWFLSDFVWDALREPIFTIAEQQNREAELNYADITGAFDLKLQISLIIGFVLSAPFWLYQVWAFLSPGLKRNEKRYAIAFLAAAVPLFFAGCYAGWIVFPNIVNLMTGFAPAEDAARLNARQYFDFALRLIIVVGVAFVLPVLLVLLNFVGVLTAKSIIKSWRVAILVIVLFTAMATPAADVLSMLFLAIPMILLYLLAAGIAYLHDRRLAKKQKGLLADYDLTDPA
;
A
#
# COMPACT_ATOMS: atom_id res chain seq x y z
N MET A 1 28.12 -5.07 7.96
CA MET A 1 27.85 -4.12 9.06
C MET A 1 27.43 -4.93 10.28
N SER A 2 27.78 -4.50 11.50
CA SER A 2 27.26 -5.16 12.71
C SER A 2 25.76 -4.88 12.87
N LEU A 3 25.02 -5.77 13.56
CA LEU A 3 23.57 -5.57 13.81
C LEU A 3 23.28 -4.21 14.47
N GLY A 4 24.15 -3.75 15.37
CA GLY A 4 24.04 -2.44 16.01
C GLY A 4 24.15 -1.27 15.02
N GLN A 5 25.04 -1.36 14.02
CA GLN A 5 25.17 -0.35 12.98
C GLN A 5 23.91 -0.28 12.09
N HIS A 6 23.30 -1.43 11.80
CA HIS A 6 22.06 -1.50 11.02
C HIS A 6 20.87 -0.86 11.76
N LEU A 7 20.77 -1.05 13.08
CA LEU A 7 19.75 -0.40 13.91
C LEU A 7 19.92 1.13 13.99
N ILE A 8 21.16 1.61 14.08
CA ILE A 8 21.47 3.05 14.06
C ILE A 8 21.05 3.66 12.72
N GLU A 9 21.28 2.94 11.63
CA GLU A 9 20.87 3.35 10.29
C GLU A 9 19.34 3.40 10.15
N LEU A 10 18.62 2.37 10.61
CA LEU A 10 17.16 2.34 10.65
C LEU A 10 16.61 3.58 11.37
N ARG A 11 17.13 3.89 12.56
CA ARG A 11 16.70 5.04 13.35
C ARG A 11 16.86 6.35 12.58
N LYS A 12 18.01 6.56 11.94
CA LYS A 12 18.29 7.76 11.15
C LYS A 12 17.34 7.90 9.97
N ARG A 13 17.06 6.80 9.26
CA ARG A 13 16.17 6.77 8.10
C ARG A 13 14.71 7.00 8.49
N LEU A 14 14.27 6.34 9.56
CA LEU A 14 12.94 6.53 10.13
C LEU A 14 12.73 7.99 10.56
N PHE A 15 13.71 8.60 11.21
CA PHE A 15 13.62 10.01 11.63
C PHE A 15 13.49 10.97 10.44
N ARG A 16 14.27 10.77 9.36
CA ARG A 16 14.16 11.57 8.13
C ARG A 16 12.81 11.40 7.45
N ALA A 17 12.29 10.17 7.39
CA ALA A 17 10.96 9.89 6.86
C ALA A 17 9.87 10.58 7.70
N ALA A 18 9.97 10.50 9.03
CA ALA A 18 9.04 11.16 9.95
C ALA A 18 9.05 12.69 9.77
N ILE A 19 10.22 13.32 9.62
CA ILE A 19 10.31 14.76 9.32
C ILE A 19 9.60 15.09 8.01
N ALA A 20 9.83 14.31 6.94
CA ALA A 20 9.16 14.53 5.66
C ALA A 20 7.63 14.41 5.79
N ILE A 21 7.14 13.42 6.53
CA ILE A 21 5.71 13.24 6.81
C ILE A 21 5.15 14.46 7.56
N VAL A 22 5.84 14.94 8.61
CA VAL A 22 5.40 16.10 9.41
C VAL A 22 5.39 17.38 8.58
N LEU A 23 6.41 17.60 7.73
CA LEU A 23 6.44 18.76 6.82
C LEU A 23 5.29 18.70 5.81
N CYS A 24 5.05 17.53 5.22
CA CYS A 24 3.93 17.33 4.30
C CYS A 24 2.57 17.38 5.01
N MET A 25 2.49 17.05 6.30
CA MET A 25 1.27 17.19 7.11
C MET A 25 0.84 18.65 7.25
N VAL A 26 1.77 19.61 7.28
CA VAL A 26 1.44 21.04 7.25
C VAL A 26 0.71 21.39 5.96
N VAL A 27 1.15 20.86 4.81
CA VAL A 27 0.44 21.00 3.54
C VAL A 27 -0.90 20.26 3.58
N GLY A 28 -0.91 19.06 4.18
CA GLY A 28 -2.11 18.26 4.40
C GLY A 28 -3.17 18.97 5.22
N TRP A 29 -2.78 19.84 6.17
CA TRP A 29 -3.72 20.64 6.95
C TRP A 29 -4.57 21.56 6.06
N PHE A 30 -3.96 22.22 5.09
CA PHE A 30 -4.69 23.09 4.16
C PHE A 30 -5.55 22.30 3.16
N LEU A 31 -5.18 21.05 2.86
CA LEU A 31 -5.95 20.15 1.98
C LEU A 31 -7.00 19.32 2.73
N SER A 32 -7.00 19.36 4.06
CA SER A 32 -7.81 18.45 4.87
C SER A 32 -9.31 18.68 4.68
N ASP A 33 -9.74 19.93 4.54
CA ASP A 33 -11.16 20.26 4.31
C ASP A 33 -11.66 19.68 2.98
N PHE A 34 -10.85 19.74 1.92
CA PHE A 34 -11.17 19.13 0.62
C PHE A 34 -11.33 17.61 0.73
N VAL A 35 -10.40 16.93 1.39
CA VAL A 35 -10.45 15.47 1.57
C VAL A 35 -11.61 15.08 2.48
N TRP A 36 -11.88 15.86 3.51
CA TRP A 36 -13.01 15.66 4.40
C TRP A 36 -14.33 15.69 3.62
N ASP A 37 -14.55 16.73 2.82
CA ASP A 37 -15.77 16.91 2.04
C ASP A 37 -15.93 15.86 0.95
N ALA A 38 -14.83 15.42 0.34
CA ALA A 38 -14.88 14.37 -0.67
C ALA A 38 -15.12 12.97 -0.04
N LEU A 39 -14.64 12.72 1.18
CA LEU A 39 -14.88 11.45 1.89
C LEU A 39 -16.27 11.37 2.52
N ARG A 40 -16.91 12.50 2.88
CA ARG A 40 -18.27 12.49 3.42
C ARG A 40 -19.32 12.32 2.32
N GLU A 41 -19.08 12.79 1.10
CA GLU A 41 -20.07 12.78 0.01
C GLU A 41 -20.75 11.40 -0.20
N PRO A 42 -20.03 10.26 -0.23
CA PRO A 42 -20.65 8.96 -0.45
C PRO A 42 -21.77 8.62 0.54
N ILE A 43 -21.66 9.00 1.82
CA ILE A 43 -22.68 8.64 2.81
C ILE A 43 -24.02 9.31 2.48
N PHE A 44 -23.99 10.56 2.03
CA PHE A 44 -25.20 11.33 1.74
C PHE A 44 -25.82 10.87 0.43
N THR A 45 -25.01 10.65 -0.61
CA THR A 45 -25.48 10.12 -1.90
C THR A 45 -26.09 8.73 -1.76
N ILE A 46 -25.47 7.85 -0.97
CA ILE A 46 -26.00 6.51 -0.71
C ILE A 46 -27.28 6.61 0.12
N ALA A 47 -27.34 7.47 1.13
CA ALA A 47 -28.55 7.61 1.95
C ALA A 47 -29.75 8.14 1.14
N GLU A 48 -29.51 9.08 0.23
CA GLU A 48 -30.53 9.58 -0.69
C GLU A 48 -31.04 8.48 -1.63
N GLN A 49 -30.16 7.69 -2.23
CA GLN A 49 -30.53 6.50 -3.02
C GLN A 49 -31.28 5.45 -2.18
N GLN A 50 -30.91 5.38 -0.90
CA GLN A 50 -31.49 4.65 0.22
C GLN A 50 -32.96 5.00 0.56
N ASN A 51 -33.42 6.21 0.18
CA ASN A 51 -34.57 6.89 0.77
C ASN A 51 -34.53 6.95 2.31
N ARG A 52 -33.36 7.23 2.90
CA ARG A 52 -33.16 7.31 4.36
C ARG A 52 -32.35 8.53 4.77
N GLU A 53 -32.54 8.96 6.02
CA GLU A 53 -31.73 10.00 6.63
C GLU A 53 -30.36 9.45 7.03
N ALA A 54 -29.29 10.21 6.74
CA ALA A 54 -27.94 9.91 7.20
C ALA A 54 -27.37 11.08 8.00
N GLU A 55 -26.81 10.73 9.15
CA GLU A 55 -26.19 11.68 10.06
C GLU A 55 -24.81 11.18 10.47
N LEU A 56 -23.83 12.10 10.45
CA LEU A 56 -22.49 11.87 10.98
C LEU A 56 -22.39 12.50 12.37
N ASN A 57 -22.27 11.65 13.38
CA ASN A 57 -22.19 12.09 14.77
C ASN A 57 -20.73 12.16 15.26
N TYR A 58 -20.39 13.25 15.96
CA TYR A 58 -19.13 13.45 16.66
C TYR A 58 -19.38 13.27 18.16
N ALA A 59 -18.89 12.15 18.72
CA ALA A 59 -19.13 11.80 20.12
C ALA A 59 -18.42 12.74 21.11
N ASP A 60 -17.26 13.25 20.72
CA ASP A 60 -16.40 14.07 21.56
C ASP A 60 -16.37 15.53 21.10
N ILE A 61 -16.23 16.48 22.03
CA ILE A 61 -16.12 17.92 21.74
C ILE A 61 -14.90 18.22 20.85
N THR A 62 -13.80 17.45 21.02
CA THR A 62 -12.59 17.56 20.21
C THR A 62 -12.66 16.75 18.91
N GLY A 63 -13.71 15.95 18.70
CA GLY A 63 -13.76 14.93 17.66
C GLY A 63 -13.54 15.49 16.25
N ALA A 64 -14.08 16.68 15.96
CA ALA A 64 -13.87 17.34 14.67
C ALA A 64 -12.42 17.82 14.48
N PHE A 65 -11.78 18.34 15.53
CA PHE A 65 -10.37 18.75 15.49
C PHE A 65 -9.46 17.53 15.32
N ASP A 66 -9.69 16.46 16.09
CA ASP A 66 -8.91 15.23 16.04
C ASP A 66 -8.99 14.59 14.64
N LEU A 67 -10.19 14.59 14.06
CA LEU A 67 -10.42 14.13 12.70
C LEU A 67 -9.67 14.98 11.67
N LYS A 68 -9.70 16.32 11.80
CA LYS A 68 -8.97 17.21 10.89
C LYS A 68 -7.47 16.94 10.95
N LEU A 69 -6.94 16.81 12.16
CA LEU A 69 -5.52 16.50 12.40
C LEU A 69 -5.15 15.15 11.77
N GLN A 70 -6.00 14.14 11.94
CA GLN A 70 -5.79 12.82 11.36
C GLN A 70 -5.79 12.84 9.83
N ILE A 71 -6.77 13.48 9.20
CA ILE A 71 -6.83 13.63 7.74
C ILE A 71 -5.55 14.34 7.25
N SER A 72 -5.14 15.39 7.93
CA SER A 72 -3.91 16.14 7.61
C SER A 72 -2.66 15.26 7.66
N LEU A 73 -2.55 14.41 8.69
CA LEU A 73 -1.46 13.45 8.85
C LEU A 73 -1.45 12.43 7.71
N ILE A 74 -2.62 11.90 7.33
CA ILE A 74 -2.72 10.92 6.25
C ILE A 74 -2.37 11.54 4.89
N ILE A 75 -2.84 12.75 4.62
CA ILE A 75 -2.43 13.49 3.41
C ILE A 75 -0.91 13.71 3.45
N GLY A 76 -0.34 14.10 4.59
CA GLY A 76 1.09 14.25 4.76
C GLY A 76 1.87 12.96 4.48
N PHE A 77 1.36 11.81 4.95
CA PHE A 77 1.94 10.49 4.68
C PHE A 77 1.89 10.14 3.20
N VAL A 78 0.77 10.40 2.53
CA VAL A 78 0.57 10.12 1.10
C VAL A 78 1.47 11.01 0.24
N LEU A 79 1.51 12.32 0.50
CA LEU A 79 2.34 13.27 -0.25
C LEU A 79 3.84 13.04 -0.05
N SER A 80 4.25 12.58 1.13
CA SER A 80 5.65 12.27 1.43
C SER A 80 6.11 10.89 0.91
N ALA A 81 5.25 10.15 0.19
CA ALA A 81 5.57 8.85 -0.40
C ALA A 81 6.92 8.77 -1.12
N PRO A 82 7.30 9.72 -2.01
CA PRO A 82 8.60 9.68 -2.66
C PRO A 82 9.77 9.68 -1.67
N PHE A 83 9.63 10.39 -0.55
CA PHE A 83 10.67 10.52 0.47
C PHE A 83 10.76 9.27 1.35
N TRP A 84 9.64 8.81 1.93
CA TRP A 84 9.71 7.66 2.84
C TRP A 84 9.97 6.35 2.08
N LEU A 85 9.46 6.17 0.86
CA LEU A 85 9.79 5.01 0.01
C LEU A 85 11.29 4.96 -0.29
N TYR A 86 11.93 6.11 -0.54
CA TYR A 86 13.38 6.18 -0.69
C TYR A 86 14.12 5.74 0.56
N GLN A 87 13.68 6.20 1.74
CA GLN A 87 14.30 5.80 3.01
C GLN A 87 14.16 4.31 3.28
N VAL A 88 13.00 3.72 2.97
CA VAL A 88 12.75 2.27 3.05
C VAL A 88 13.68 1.52 2.10
N TRP A 89 13.73 1.88 0.82
CA TRP A 89 14.60 1.23 -0.15
C TRP A 89 16.06 1.26 0.29
N ALA A 90 16.54 2.45 0.65
CA ALA A 90 17.94 2.61 0.99
C ALA A 90 18.28 1.95 2.35
N PHE A 91 17.29 1.64 3.21
CA PHE A 91 17.47 0.74 4.37
C PHE A 91 17.55 -0.74 3.99
N LEU A 92 16.86 -1.17 2.93
CA LEU A 92 16.84 -2.57 2.49
C LEU A 92 18.03 -2.96 1.60
N SER A 93 18.70 -1.97 0.98
CA SER A 93 19.87 -2.17 0.13
C SER A 93 21.25 -1.86 0.79
N PRO A 94 21.54 -2.14 2.08
CA PRO A 94 22.85 -1.85 2.64
C PRO A 94 23.81 -3.00 2.28
N GLY A 95 24.32 -3.03 1.05
CA GLY A 95 25.32 -4.02 0.67
C GLY A 95 25.45 -4.37 -0.82
N LEU A 96 24.80 -3.66 -1.74
CA LEU A 96 24.79 -4.03 -3.14
C LEU A 96 25.79 -3.18 -3.96
N LYS A 97 26.72 -3.83 -4.65
CA LYS A 97 27.86 -3.19 -5.34
C LYS A 97 27.44 -1.98 -6.19
N ARG A 98 28.24 -0.89 -6.12
CA ARG A 98 28.46 0.31 -7.00
C ARG A 98 27.43 0.78 -8.06
N ASN A 99 26.54 -0.05 -8.59
CA ASN A 99 25.43 0.27 -9.51
C ASN A 99 24.10 0.62 -8.80
N GLU A 100 24.12 0.89 -7.49
CA GLU A 100 22.96 1.05 -6.60
C GLU A 100 21.97 2.17 -6.98
N LYS A 101 22.45 3.26 -7.59
CA LYS A 101 21.59 4.41 -7.92
C LYS A 101 20.52 4.06 -8.95
N ARG A 102 20.82 3.22 -9.95
CA ARG A 102 19.86 2.88 -11.00
C ARG A 102 18.70 2.05 -10.45
N TYR A 103 18.98 1.11 -9.55
CA TYR A 103 17.94 0.30 -8.90
C TYR A 103 17.09 1.14 -7.94
N ALA A 104 17.70 2.07 -7.20
CA ALA A 104 16.94 3.01 -6.37
C ALA A 104 15.99 3.88 -7.22
N ILE A 105 16.48 4.41 -8.35
CA ILE A 105 15.65 5.21 -9.26
C ILE A 105 14.53 4.35 -9.87
N ALA A 106 14.85 3.13 -10.32
CA ALA A 106 13.85 2.21 -10.86
C ALA A 106 12.79 1.82 -9.82
N PHE A 107 13.20 1.61 -8.55
CA PHE A 107 12.28 1.39 -7.44
C PHE A 107 11.33 2.56 -7.28
N LEU A 108 11.85 3.77 -7.09
CA LEU A 108 11.03 4.95 -6.87
C LEU A 108 10.09 5.21 -8.06
N ALA A 109 10.61 5.09 -9.28
CA ALA A 109 9.84 5.32 -10.50
C ALA A 109 8.68 4.34 -10.67
N ALA A 110 8.78 3.13 -10.11
CA ALA A 110 7.68 2.16 -10.13
C ALA A 110 6.80 2.26 -8.86
N ALA A 111 7.41 2.35 -7.68
CA ALA A 111 6.73 2.30 -6.39
C ALA A 111 5.90 3.56 -6.10
N VAL A 112 6.39 4.75 -6.48
CA VAL A 112 5.67 6.00 -6.21
C VAL A 112 4.36 6.08 -7.00
N PRO A 113 4.34 5.92 -8.34
CA PRO A 113 3.08 5.91 -9.09
C PRO A 113 2.15 4.79 -8.63
N LEU A 114 2.69 3.61 -8.32
CA LEU A 114 1.88 2.48 -7.90
C LEU A 114 1.28 2.67 -6.50
N PHE A 115 1.99 3.34 -5.59
CA PHE A 115 1.47 3.76 -4.29
C PHE A 115 0.28 4.71 -4.46
N PHE A 116 0.43 5.76 -5.29
CA PHE A 116 -0.67 6.69 -5.58
C PHE A 116 -1.83 6.00 -6.29
N ALA A 117 -1.56 5.09 -7.22
CA ALA A 117 -2.58 4.27 -7.87
C ALA A 117 -3.31 3.37 -6.86
N GLY A 118 -2.61 2.83 -5.86
CA GLY A 118 -3.20 2.08 -4.76
C GLY A 118 -4.06 2.95 -3.84
N CYS A 119 -3.61 4.15 -3.47
CA CYS A 119 -4.44 5.10 -2.73
C CYS A 119 -5.70 5.49 -3.51
N TYR A 120 -5.57 5.74 -4.80
CA TYR A 120 -6.70 6.02 -5.69
C TYR A 120 -7.65 4.83 -5.82
N ALA A 121 -7.13 3.61 -5.93
CA ALA A 121 -7.95 2.40 -5.90
C ALA A 121 -8.71 2.29 -4.57
N GLY A 122 -8.05 2.51 -3.43
CA GLY A 122 -8.71 2.55 -2.12
C GLY A 122 -9.83 3.59 -2.05
N TRP A 123 -9.60 4.77 -2.64
CA TRP A 123 -10.60 5.84 -2.74
C TRP A 123 -11.84 5.43 -3.53
N ILE A 124 -11.67 4.78 -4.70
CA ILE A 124 -12.78 4.29 -5.53
C ILE A 124 -13.53 3.14 -4.86
N VAL A 125 -12.81 2.27 -4.15
CA VAL A 125 -13.38 1.08 -3.52
C VAL A 125 -14.22 1.46 -2.29
N PHE A 126 -13.80 2.48 -1.54
CA PHE A 126 -14.46 2.95 -0.34
C PHE A 126 -15.99 3.12 -0.43
N PRO A 127 -16.56 3.90 -1.38
CA PRO A 127 -18.01 4.09 -1.49
C PRO A 127 -18.76 2.78 -1.75
N ASN A 128 -18.17 1.85 -2.50
CA ASN A 128 -18.78 0.54 -2.77
C ASN A 128 -18.92 -0.29 -1.50
N ILE A 129 -17.91 -0.23 -0.62
CA ILE A 129 -17.96 -0.89 0.69
C ILE A 129 -19.05 -0.25 1.55
N VAL A 130 -19.08 1.08 1.63
CA VAL A 130 -20.11 1.80 2.42
C VAL A 130 -21.51 1.45 1.92
N ASN A 131 -21.73 1.43 0.61
CA ASN A 131 -23.02 1.08 0.02
C ASN A 131 -23.42 -0.37 0.36
N LEU A 132 -22.48 -1.31 0.22
CA LEU A 132 -22.71 -2.71 0.54
C LEU A 132 -23.04 -2.91 2.03
N MET A 133 -22.25 -2.30 2.92
CA MET A 133 -22.42 -2.43 4.37
C MET A 133 -23.74 -1.84 4.85
N THR A 134 -24.06 -0.63 4.39
CA THR A 134 -25.30 0.04 4.76
C THR A 134 -26.53 -0.59 4.09
N GLY A 135 -26.35 -1.35 3.00
CA GLY A 135 -27.42 -2.13 2.36
C GLY A 135 -27.87 -3.37 3.15
N PHE A 136 -27.11 -3.81 4.16
CA PHE A 136 -27.56 -4.87 5.07
C PHE A 136 -28.49 -4.35 6.18
N ALA A 137 -28.50 -3.04 6.43
CA ALA A 137 -29.41 -2.44 7.40
C ALA A 137 -30.84 -2.38 6.82
N PRO A 138 -31.89 -2.61 7.61
CA PRO A 138 -33.27 -2.39 7.18
C PRO A 138 -33.48 -0.97 6.65
N ALA A 139 -34.28 -0.84 5.59
CA ALA A 139 -34.52 0.46 4.95
C ALA A 139 -35.29 1.45 5.85
N GLU A 140 -35.98 0.95 6.87
CA GLU A 140 -36.76 1.77 7.83
C GLU A 140 -35.87 2.45 8.90
N ASP A 141 -34.61 2.01 9.03
CA ASP A 141 -33.69 2.53 10.04
C ASP A 141 -32.86 3.72 9.51
N ALA A 142 -32.78 4.78 10.32
CA ALA A 142 -31.91 5.92 10.03
C ALA A 142 -30.42 5.53 10.11
N ALA A 143 -29.63 5.94 9.12
CA ALA A 143 -28.20 5.64 9.06
C ALA A 143 -27.39 6.63 9.93
N ARG A 144 -27.34 6.39 11.24
CA ARG A 144 -26.52 7.17 12.17
C ARG A 144 -25.12 6.56 12.29
N LEU A 145 -24.14 7.17 11.62
CA LEU A 145 -22.75 6.72 11.66
C LEU A 145 -21.90 7.62 12.56
N ASN A 146 -21.01 6.99 13.34
CA ASN A 146 -19.99 7.73 14.06
C ASN A 146 -18.95 8.25 13.06
N ALA A 147 -18.75 9.58 13.01
CA ALA A 147 -17.83 10.20 12.08
C ALA A 147 -16.41 9.64 12.22
N ARG A 148 -15.91 9.53 13.45
CA ARG A 148 -14.53 9.07 13.67
C ARG A 148 -14.32 7.66 13.13
N GLN A 149 -15.22 6.71 13.42
CA GLN A 149 -15.12 5.35 12.90
C GLN A 149 -15.22 5.29 11.36
N TYR A 150 -16.10 6.10 10.78
CA TYR A 150 -16.27 6.20 9.34
C TYR A 150 -15.00 6.67 8.63
N PHE A 151 -14.42 7.78 9.10
CA PHE A 151 -13.19 8.33 8.53
C PHE A 151 -11.97 7.48 8.87
N ASP A 152 -11.89 6.88 10.06
CA ASP A 152 -10.85 5.92 10.43
C ASP A 152 -10.81 4.78 9.42
N PHE A 153 -11.97 4.23 9.08
CA PHE A 153 -12.09 3.18 8.08
C PHE A 153 -11.65 3.66 6.69
N ALA A 154 -12.16 4.80 6.23
CA ALA A 154 -11.83 5.37 4.93
C ALA A 154 -10.33 5.62 4.75
N LEU A 155 -9.74 6.35 5.70
CA LEU A 155 -8.33 6.74 5.68
C LEU A 155 -7.41 5.53 5.81
N ARG A 156 -7.74 4.58 6.69
CA ARG A 156 -6.98 3.34 6.84
C ARG A 156 -7.01 2.52 5.55
N LEU A 157 -8.17 2.38 4.93
CA LEU A 157 -8.31 1.66 3.66
C LEU A 157 -7.39 2.27 2.60
N ILE A 158 -7.45 3.59 2.38
CA ILE A 158 -6.63 4.30 1.38
C ILE A 158 -5.13 4.06 1.60
N ILE A 159 -4.65 4.16 2.84
CA ILE A 159 -3.23 3.94 3.16
C ILE A 159 -2.83 2.48 2.95
N VAL A 160 -3.63 1.56 3.47
CA VAL A 160 -3.33 0.13 3.41
C VAL A 160 -3.29 -0.33 1.96
N VAL A 161 -4.26 0.08 1.13
CA VAL A 161 -4.28 -0.25 -0.31
C VAL A 161 -3.06 0.37 -1.00
N GLY A 162 -2.73 1.63 -0.70
CA GLY A 162 -1.53 2.28 -1.21
C GLY A 162 -0.25 1.51 -0.90
N VAL A 163 -0.03 1.15 0.37
CA VAL A 163 1.14 0.38 0.82
C VAL A 163 1.14 -1.03 0.23
N ALA A 164 -0.01 -1.69 0.17
CA ALA A 164 -0.16 -3.00 -0.43
C ALA A 164 0.28 -3.03 -1.89
N PHE A 165 -0.05 -1.99 -2.64
CA PHE A 165 0.34 -1.83 -4.04
C PHE A 165 1.85 -1.70 -4.22
N VAL A 166 2.61 -1.28 -3.20
CA VAL A 166 4.09 -1.20 -3.25
C VAL A 166 4.75 -2.58 -3.08
N LEU A 167 4.13 -3.50 -2.34
CA LEU A 167 4.72 -4.82 -2.03
C LEU A 167 5.14 -5.64 -3.27
N PRO A 168 4.33 -5.75 -4.34
CA PRO A 168 4.71 -6.44 -5.57
C PRO A 168 5.97 -5.87 -6.23
N VAL A 169 6.10 -4.53 -6.27
CA VAL A 169 7.28 -3.87 -6.84
C VAL A 169 8.53 -4.20 -6.04
N LEU A 170 8.40 -4.25 -4.71
CA LEU A 170 9.50 -4.66 -3.85
C LEU A 170 9.95 -6.10 -4.15
N LEU A 171 9.02 -7.04 -4.36
CA LEU A 171 9.35 -8.42 -4.72
C LEU A 171 10.05 -8.53 -6.07
N VAL A 172 9.56 -7.83 -7.10
CA VAL A 172 10.19 -7.79 -8.43
C VAL A 172 11.60 -7.24 -8.34
N LEU A 173 11.80 -6.18 -7.56
CA LEU A 173 13.09 -5.55 -7.44
C LEU A 173 14.10 -6.41 -6.67
N LEU A 174 13.67 -7.08 -5.60
CA LEU A 174 14.48 -8.09 -4.92
C LEU A 174 14.87 -9.24 -5.86
N ASN A 175 14.01 -9.60 -6.82
CA ASN A 175 14.38 -10.53 -7.87
C ASN A 175 15.42 -9.96 -8.84
N PHE A 176 15.28 -8.72 -9.28
CA PHE A 176 16.23 -8.08 -10.20
C PHE A 176 17.61 -7.89 -9.58
N VAL A 177 17.66 -7.69 -8.27
CA VAL A 177 18.87 -7.59 -7.46
C VAL A 177 19.49 -8.97 -7.16
N GLY A 178 18.75 -10.06 -7.39
CA GLY A 178 19.22 -11.44 -7.20
C GLY A 178 19.06 -11.97 -5.77
N VAL A 179 18.36 -11.26 -4.89
CA VAL A 179 18.04 -11.72 -3.52
C VAL A 179 16.96 -12.80 -3.53
N LEU A 180 15.98 -12.67 -4.44
CA LEU A 180 14.90 -13.64 -4.60
C LEU A 180 14.90 -14.24 -6.01
N THR A 181 14.62 -15.54 -6.13
CA THR A 181 14.37 -16.16 -7.45
C THR A 181 12.89 -16.18 -7.75
N ALA A 182 12.51 -16.12 -9.03
CA ALA A 182 11.11 -16.26 -9.44
C ALA A 182 10.50 -17.58 -8.96
N LYS A 183 11.30 -18.65 -8.96
CA LYS A 183 10.89 -19.96 -8.42
C LYS A 183 10.54 -19.88 -6.92
N SER A 184 11.30 -19.12 -6.13
CA SER A 184 11.01 -18.92 -4.71
C SER A 184 9.72 -18.13 -4.51
N ILE A 185 9.51 -17.08 -5.30
CA ILE A 185 8.28 -16.28 -5.24
C ILE A 185 7.08 -17.19 -5.55
N ILE A 186 7.10 -17.88 -6.69
CA ILE A 186 5.98 -18.75 -7.10
C ILE A 186 5.75 -19.88 -6.08
N LYS A 187 6.80 -20.52 -5.55
CA LYS A 187 6.66 -21.60 -4.56
C LYS A 187 6.01 -21.13 -3.26
N SER A 188 6.23 -19.87 -2.88
CA SER A 188 5.69 -19.27 -1.64
C SER A 188 4.26 -18.71 -1.78
N TRP A 189 3.53 -19.04 -2.85
CA TRP A 189 2.19 -18.50 -3.11
C TRP A 189 1.20 -18.70 -1.94
N ARG A 190 1.24 -19.84 -1.25
CA ARG A 190 0.36 -20.10 -0.08
C ARG A 190 0.66 -19.15 1.07
N VAL A 191 1.94 -18.91 1.33
CA VAL A 191 2.39 -17.97 2.38
C VAL A 191 2.02 -16.55 1.99
N ALA A 192 2.18 -16.18 0.71
CA ALA A 192 1.79 -14.87 0.22
C ALA A 192 0.28 -14.61 0.39
N ILE A 193 -0.58 -15.57 0.01
CA ILE A 193 -2.02 -15.45 0.24
C ILE A 193 -2.32 -15.31 1.74
N LEU A 194 -1.72 -16.13 2.60
CA LEU A 194 -1.91 -16.03 4.05
C LEU A 194 -1.51 -14.65 4.59
N VAL A 195 -0.37 -14.11 4.15
CA VAL A 195 0.10 -12.79 4.56
C VAL A 195 -0.81 -11.68 4.04
N ILE A 196 -1.29 -11.77 2.79
CA ILE A 196 -2.25 -10.81 2.22
C ILE A 196 -3.56 -10.83 3.01
N VAL A 197 -4.11 -12.02 3.26
CA VAL A 197 -5.31 -12.23 4.07
C VAL A 197 -5.10 -11.68 5.48
N LEU A 198 -3.98 -11.98 6.14
CA LEU A 198 -3.70 -11.46 7.47
C LEU A 198 -3.56 -9.92 7.48
N PHE A 199 -2.86 -9.37 6.48
CA PHE A 199 -2.67 -7.92 6.35
C PHE A 199 -3.99 -7.19 6.10
N THR A 200 -4.84 -7.73 5.23
CA THR A 200 -6.17 -7.17 4.97
C THR A 200 -7.08 -7.30 6.17
N ALA A 201 -7.04 -8.41 6.91
CA ALA A 201 -7.79 -8.59 8.16
C ALA A 201 -7.39 -7.59 9.25
N MET A 202 -6.11 -7.19 9.31
CA MET A 202 -5.65 -6.16 10.25
C MET A 202 -6.05 -4.74 9.79
N ALA A 203 -6.21 -4.55 8.48
CA ALA A 203 -6.53 -3.27 7.88
C ALA A 203 -8.03 -2.97 7.87
N THR A 204 -8.87 -3.97 7.70
CA THR A 204 -10.32 -3.83 7.78
C THR A 204 -10.78 -4.12 9.21
N PRO A 205 -11.95 -3.61 9.64
CA PRO A 205 -12.55 -4.05 10.90
C PRO A 205 -12.72 -5.57 10.92
N ALA A 206 -12.42 -6.21 12.05
CA ALA A 206 -12.38 -7.67 12.18
C ALA A 206 -13.74 -8.36 11.90
N ALA A 207 -14.84 -7.61 11.95
CA ALA A 207 -16.19 -8.13 11.70
C ALA A 207 -16.57 -8.15 10.21
N ASP A 208 -15.77 -7.57 9.31
CA ASP A 208 -16.12 -7.40 7.90
C ASP A 208 -15.25 -8.26 6.97
N VAL A 209 -15.68 -9.52 6.80
CA VAL A 209 -15.05 -10.49 5.89
C VAL A 209 -15.17 -10.07 4.42
N LEU A 210 -16.25 -9.37 4.05
CA LEU A 210 -16.48 -8.98 2.65
C LEU A 210 -15.50 -7.90 2.22
N SER A 211 -15.32 -6.84 3.02
CA SER A 211 -14.31 -5.82 2.75
C SER A 211 -12.90 -6.38 2.73
N MET A 212 -12.61 -7.34 3.62
CA MET A 212 -11.33 -8.04 3.64
C MET A 212 -11.08 -8.79 2.33
N LEU A 213 -12.06 -9.55 1.82
CA LEU A 213 -11.94 -10.25 0.53
C LEU A 213 -11.84 -9.28 -0.65
N PHE A 214 -12.62 -8.20 -0.63
CA PHE A 214 -12.60 -7.17 -1.66
C PHE A 214 -11.22 -6.52 -1.79
N LEU A 215 -10.50 -6.38 -0.69
CA LEU A 215 -9.11 -5.90 -0.66
C LEU A 215 -8.09 -6.99 -0.98
N ALA A 216 -8.29 -8.22 -0.51
CA ALA A 216 -7.36 -9.32 -0.70
C ALA A 216 -7.25 -9.75 -2.17
N ILE A 217 -8.35 -9.76 -2.91
CA ILE A 217 -8.39 -10.15 -4.34
C ILE A 217 -7.42 -9.30 -5.19
N PRO A 218 -7.48 -7.96 -5.22
CA PRO A 218 -6.56 -7.15 -6.02
C PRO A 218 -5.11 -7.31 -5.54
N MET A 219 -4.87 -7.50 -4.24
CA MET A 219 -3.53 -7.76 -3.71
C MET A 219 -2.95 -9.09 -4.20
N ILE A 220 -3.76 -10.16 -4.24
CA ILE A 220 -3.36 -11.47 -4.78
C ILE A 220 -3.04 -11.34 -6.27
N LEU A 221 -3.87 -10.61 -7.03
CA LEU A 221 -3.64 -10.38 -8.45
C LEU A 221 -2.31 -9.66 -8.70
N LEU A 222 -2.02 -8.62 -7.92
CA LEU A 222 -0.75 -7.91 -8.00
C LEU A 222 0.45 -8.79 -7.63
N TYR A 223 0.31 -9.66 -6.63
CA TYR A 223 1.34 -10.65 -6.29
C TYR A 223 1.62 -11.61 -7.45
N LEU A 224 0.58 -12.14 -8.10
CA LEU A 224 0.71 -13.01 -9.27
C LEU A 224 1.37 -12.28 -10.45
N LEU A 225 1.03 -11.01 -10.65
CA LEU A 225 1.65 -10.16 -11.68
C LEU A 225 3.15 -9.98 -11.41
N ALA A 226 3.53 -9.67 -10.16
CA ALA A 226 4.93 -9.60 -9.77
C ALA A 226 5.69 -10.92 -9.98
N ALA A 227 5.07 -12.05 -9.62
CA ALA A 227 5.64 -13.37 -9.86
C ALA A 227 5.86 -13.64 -11.36
N GLY A 228 4.91 -13.23 -12.21
CA GLY A 228 5.03 -13.31 -13.67
C GLY A 228 6.16 -12.46 -14.23
N ILE A 229 6.32 -11.21 -13.76
CA ILE A 229 7.42 -10.33 -14.17
C ILE A 229 8.77 -10.95 -13.77
N ALA A 230 8.89 -11.42 -12.53
CA ALA A 230 10.11 -12.08 -12.05
C ALA A 230 10.45 -13.33 -12.89
N TYR A 231 9.46 -14.13 -13.25
CA TYR A 231 9.66 -15.31 -14.10
C TYR A 231 10.19 -14.95 -15.49
N LEU A 232 9.64 -13.91 -16.12
CA LEU A 232 10.12 -13.42 -17.42
C LEU A 232 11.56 -12.91 -17.34
N HIS A 233 11.91 -12.23 -16.25
CA HIS A 233 13.27 -11.73 -16.00
C HIS A 233 14.26 -12.90 -15.85
N ASP A 234 13.99 -13.86 -14.98
CA ASP A 234 14.85 -15.03 -14.76
C ASP A 234 15.03 -15.84 -16.06
N ARG A 235 13.96 -16.01 -16.85
CA ARG A 235 14.01 -16.71 -18.14
C ARG A 235 14.89 -15.99 -19.16
N ARG A 236 14.86 -14.65 -19.21
CA ARG A 236 15.73 -13.84 -20.08
C ARG A 236 17.20 -13.95 -19.64
N LEU A 237 17.46 -13.91 -18.35
CA LEU A 237 18.81 -14.04 -17.80
C LEU A 237 19.41 -15.42 -18.10
N ALA A 238 18.64 -16.49 -17.91
CA ALA A 238 19.05 -17.87 -18.21
C ALA A 238 19.35 -18.08 -19.70
N LYS A 239 18.56 -17.49 -20.61
CA LYS A 239 18.85 -17.51 -22.05
C LYS A 239 20.17 -16.82 -22.38
N LYS A 240 20.44 -15.66 -21.76
CA LYS A 240 21.68 -14.90 -21.99
C LYS A 240 22.91 -15.65 -21.47
N GLN A 241 22.81 -16.29 -20.29
CA GLN A 241 23.88 -17.13 -19.76
C GLN A 241 24.15 -18.36 -20.65
N LYS A 242 23.11 -19.05 -21.13
CA LYS A 242 23.29 -20.17 -22.06
C LYS A 242 23.95 -19.77 -23.37
N GLY A 243 23.60 -18.60 -23.92
CA GLY A 243 24.24 -18.07 -25.12
C GLY A 243 25.72 -17.75 -24.91
N LEU A 244 26.09 -17.18 -23.76
CA LEU A 244 27.49 -16.92 -23.40
C LEU A 244 28.29 -18.21 -23.18
N LEU A 245 27.71 -19.23 -22.55
CA LEU A 245 28.38 -20.52 -22.35
C LEU A 245 28.61 -21.26 -23.68
N ALA A 246 27.68 -21.15 -24.62
CA ALA A 246 27.84 -21.70 -25.97
C ALA A 246 28.89 -20.95 -26.80
N ASP A 247 29.00 -19.63 -26.65
CA ASP A 247 30.01 -18.79 -27.33
C ASP A 247 31.44 -19.06 -26.84
N TYR A 248 31.58 -19.58 -25.60
CA TYR A 248 32.88 -19.87 -24.96
C TYR A 248 33.22 -21.38 -25.02
N ASP A 249 32.40 -22.20 -25.69
CA ASP A 249 32.53 -23.67 -25.76
C ASP A 249 32.63 -24.35 -24.38
N LEU A 250 32.08 -23.69 -23.35
CA LEU A 250 32.03 -24.15 -21.95
C LEU A 250 30.75 -24.94 -21.65
N THR A 251 30.04 -25.41 -22.69
CA THR A 251 28.99 -26.41 -22.47
C THR A 251 29.67 -27.71 -22.09
N ASP A 252 29.53 -28.10 -20.81
CA ASP A 252 30.18 -29.26 -20.21
C ASP A 252 30.25 -30.48 -21.16
N PRO A 253 31.42 -31.13 -21.31
CA PRO A 253 31.51 -32.45 -21.89
C PRO A 253 30.98 -33.49 -20.89
N ALA A 254 29.72 -33.91 -21.11
CA ALA A 254 29.03 -35.06 -20.52
C ALA A 254 28.52 -34.94 -19.06
#